data_AF-A0A9W9YJ12-F1
#
_entry.id   AF-A0A9W9YJ12-F1
#
_cell.length_a   1.000
_cell.length_b   1.000
_cell.length_c   1.000
_cell.angle_alpha   90.00
_cell.angle_beta   90.00
_cell.angle_gamma   90.00
#
_symmetry.space_group_name_H-M   'P 1'
#
loop_
_entity.id
_entity.type
_entity.pdbx_description
1 polymer ?
#
loop_
_entity_poly.entity_id
_entity_poly.type
_entity_poly.pdbx_seq_one_letter_code
_entity_poly.pdbx_strand_id
1 'polypeptide(L)'
;MLWALDSSYRSQTGLVRYMVPLVLAENASTALRLLYYPPLPEESNIKPGQVRCGEHSDYGTITLLFQDDIGGLEVLPVNGKYSPARPIAGTVLVNIGDLMQRWTADKLIST
;
A
#
# COMPACT_ATOMS: atom_id res chain seq x y z
N MET A 1 -3.24 -7.93 2.48
CA MET A 1 -4.51 -8.44 1.91
C MET A 1 -4.17 -9.55 0.91
N LEU A 2 -4.17 -10.81 1.34
CA LEU A 2 -3.77 -12.00 0.55
C LEU A 2 -4.89 -12.51 -0.39
N TRP A 3 -5.81 -11.63 -0.80
CA TRP A 3 -7.02 -12.00 -1.56
C TRP A 3 -7.01 -11.62 -3.05
N ALA A 4 -5.88 -11.15 -3.60
CA ALA A 4 -5.78 -10.94 -5.04
C ALA A 4 -4.93 -12.05 -5.65
N LEU A 5 -5.62 -13.05 -6.23
CA LEU A 5 -5.26 -13.89 -7.39
C LEU A 5 -5.97 -15.26 -7.34
N ASP A 6 -7.25 -15.30 -6.94
CA ASP A 6 -8.11 -16.42 -7.29
C ASP A 6 -8.44 -16.35 -8.80
N SER A 7 -8.40 -17.51 -9.45
CA SER A 7 -8.84 -17.81 -10.81
C SER A 7 -10.22 -17.23 -11.20
N SER A 8 -11.09 -16.93 -10.23
CA SER A 8 -12.38 -16.28 -10.47
C SER A 8 -12.28 -14.83 -11.00
N TYR A 9 -11.16 -14.13 -10.81
CA TYR A 9 -10.96 -12.78 -11.35
C TYR A 9 -10.60 -12.77 -12.84
N ARG A 10 -10.25 -13.93 -13.44
CA ARG A 10 -9.95 -14.04 -14.88
C ARG A 10 -11.18 -13.85 -15.78
N SER A 11 -12.39 -14.04 -15.24
CA SER A 11 -13.63 -14.02 -16.03
C SER A 11 -14.38 -12.68 -15.99
N GLN A 12 -13.97 -11.74 -15.13
CA GLN A 12 -14.64 -10.44 -14.99
C GLN A 12 -13.69 -9.31 -15.35
N THR A 13 -13.93 -8.76 -16.54
CA THR A 13 -13.28 -7.59 -17.16
C THR A 13 -11.95 -7.88 -17.88
N GLY A 14 -11.91 -7.59 -19.18
CA GLY A 14 -10.68 -7.58 -19.97
C GLY A 14 -9.63 -6.57 -19.48
N LEU A 15 -9.94 -5.74 -18.47
CA LEU A 15 -9.11 -4.67 -17.94
C LEU A 15 -7.78 -5.17 -17.36
N VAL A 16 -7.77 -6.25 -16.57
CA VAL A 16 -6.52 -6.78 -15.96
C VAL A 16 -5.51 -7.23 -17.01
N ARG A 17 -6.00 -7.80 -18.13
CA ARG A 17 -5.14 -8.23 -19.25
C ARG A 17 -4.42 -7.04 -19.91
N TYR A 18 -5.04 -5.87 -19.94
CA TYR A 18 -4.42 -4.66 -20.49
C TYR A 18 -3.54 -3.92 -19.49
N MET A 19 -3.69 -4.17 -18.19
CA MET A 19 -2.93 -3.46 -17.16
C MET A 19 -1.48 -3.93 -17.01
N VAL A 20 -1.24 -5.24 -17.00
CA VAL A 20 0.12 -5.79 -16.76
C VAL A 20 1.15 -5.24 -17.76
N PRO A 21 0.88 -5.18 -19.08
CA PRO A 21 1.83 -4.62 -20.04
C PRO A 21 2.11 -3.13 -19.85
N LEU A 22 1.16 -2.37 -19.30
CA LEU A 22 1.28 -0.93 -19.11
C LEU A 22 2.00 -0.57 -17.81
N VAL A 23 1.75 -1.31 -16.74
CA VAL A 23 2.49 -1.17 -15.46
C VAL A 23 3.95 -1.64 -15.62
N LEU A 24 4.20 -2.62 -16.48
CA LEU A 24 5.53 -3.17 -16.77
C LEU A 24 6.15 -2.63 -18.06
N ALA A 25 5.57 -1.59 -18.67
CA ALA A 25 6.11 -1.01 -19.89
C ALA A 25 7.50 -0.43 -19.63
N GLU A 26 8.38 -0.44 -20.64
CA GLU A 26 9.75 0.09 -20.52
C GLU A 26 9.78 1.57 -20.07
N ASN A 27 8.73 2.33 -20.38
CA ASN A 27 8.60 3.75 -20.02
C ASN A 27 7.72 3.98 -18.77
N ALA A 28 7.41 2.93 -18.00
CA ALA A 28 6.64 3.06 -16.77
C ALA A 28 7.46 3.83 -15.72
N SER A 29 6.85 4.88 -15.15
CA SER A 29 7.47 5.64 -14.08
C SER A 29 7.46 4.82 -12.78
N THR A 30 8.65 4.57 -12.23
CA THR A 30 8.83 3.87 -10.96
C THR A 30 9.61 4.76 -10.01
N ALA A 31 9.21 4.79 -8.74
CA ALA A 31 9.92 5.46 -7.66
C ALA A 31 10.30 4.44 -6.58
N LEU A 32 11.48 4.63 -5.98
CA LEU A 32 11.93 3.88 -4.81
C LEU A 32 12.11 4.85 -3.66
N ARG A 33 11.54 4.52 -2.49
CA ARG A 33 11.76 5.25 -1.25
C ARG A 33 12.33 4.30 -0.21
N LEU A 34 13.47 4.66 0.35
CA LEU A 34 14.06 3.99 1.51
C LEU A 34 13.73 4.81 2.76
N LEU A 35 13.10 4.18 3.73
CA LEU A 35 12.63 4.83 4.95
C LEU A 35 13.34 4.21 6.16
N TYR A 36 13.81 5.06 7.07
CA TYR A 36 14.33 4.66 8.37
C TYR A 36 13.72 5.54 9.45
N TYR A 37 12.97 4.93 10.36
CA TYR A 37 12.35 5.62 11.49
C TYR A 37 13.15 5.28 12.76
N PRO A 38 14.05 6.17 13.23
CA PRO A 38 14.93 5.85 14.35
C PRO A 38 14.14 5.62 15.65
N PRO A 39 14.61 4.74 16.55
CA PRO A 39 13.98 4.59 17.87
C PRO A 39 13.97 5.94 18.60
N LEU A 40 12.92 6.17 19.38
CA LEU A 40 12.83 7.36 20.23
C LEU A 40 13.47 7.04 21.59
N PRO A 41 14.28 7.95 22.17
CA PRO A 41 14.78 7.81 23.54
C PRO A 41 13.64 7.60 24.54
N GLU A 42 13.89 6.89 25.63
CA GLU A 42 12.87 6.63 26.67
C GLU A 42 12.31 7.92 27.28
N GLU A 43 13.13 8.97 27.36
CA GLU A 43 12.75 10.29 27.89
C GLU A 43 11.98 11.16 26.87
N SER A 44 11.61 10.63 25.71
CA SER A 44 10.90 11.38 24.69
C SER A 44 9.50 11.77 25.15
N ASN A 45 9.25 13.08 25.27
CA ASN A 45 7.91 13.61 25.55
C ASN A 45 7.04 13.64 24.29
N ILE A 46 6.49 12.48 23.91
CA ILE A 46 5.59 12.35 22.76
C ILE A 46 4.19 12.87 23.16
N LYS A 47 3.79 13.98 22.55
CA LYS A 47 2.46 14.55 22.70
C LYS A 47 1.40 13.67 22.01
N PRO A 48 0.16 13.62 22.54
CA PRO A 48 -0.94 12.94 21.86
C PRO A 48 -1.11 13.43 20.41
N GLY A 49 -1.29 12.48 19.48
CA GLY A 49 -1.49 12.78 18.05
C GLY A 49 -0.22 13.08 17.26
N GLN A 50 0.98 12.97 17.85
CA GLN A 50 2.21 13.07 17.06
C GLN A 50 2.39 11.82 16.19
N VAL A 51 2.52 12.05 14.88
CA VAL A 51 2.78 11.03 13.86
C VAL A 51 4.14 11.26 13.21
N ARG A 52 4.82 10.18 12.82
CA ARG A 52 6.07 10.31 12.05
C ARG A 52 5.81 10.52 10.56
N CYS A 53 4.79 9.85 10.04
CA CYS A 53 4.30 9.99 8.69
C CYS A 53 2.80 10.21 8.79
N GLY A 54 2.31 11.30 8.19
CA GLY A 54 0.88 11.61 8.16
C GLY A 54 0.12 10.63 7.27
N GLU A 55 -1.20 10.58 7.46
CA GLU A 55 -2.09 9.85 6.57
C GLU A 55 -1.97 10.35 5.13
N HIS A 56 -1.93 9.42 4.17
CA HIS A 56 -1.88 9.69 2.74
C HIS A 56 -2.24 8.42 1.98
N SER A 57 -2.61 8.60 0.72
CA SER A 57 -2.63 7.54 -0.28
C SER A 57 -1.46 7.71 -1.25
N ASP A 58 -1.09 6.63 -1.93
CA ASP A 58 -0.04 6.65 -2.95
C ASP A 58 -0.62 7.07 -4.31
N TYR A 59 0.02 8.01 -5.01
CA TYR A 59 -0.49 8.53 -6.29
C TYR A 59 -0.45 7.52 -7.46
N GLY A 60 0.41 6.50 -7.36
CA GLY A 60 0.72 5.55 -8.43
C GLY A 60 -0.34 4.47 -8.63
N THR A 61 0.06 3.36 -9.27
CA THR A 61 -0.81 2.20 -9.45
C THR A 61 -0.75 1.26 -8.25
N ILE A 62 0.45 0.78 -7.93
CA ILE A 62 0.71 -0.19 -6.87
C ILE A 62 2.00 0.21 -6.16
N THR A 63 2.01 0.09 -4.84
CA THR A 63 3.23 0.16 -4.03
C THR A 63 3.53 -1.21 -3.44
N LEU A 64 4.79 -1.64 -3.57
CA LEU A 64 5.32 -2.82 -2.89
C LEU A 64 6.13 -2.35 -1.68
N LEU A 65 5.64 -2.67 -0.49
CA LEU A 65 6.24 -2.23 0.77
C LEU A 65 6.83 -3.43 1.50
N PHE A 66 8.14 -3.39 1.68
CA PHE A 66 8.91 -4.36 2.44
C PHE A 66 9.17 -3.78 3.84
N GLN A 67 8.72 -4.49 4.87
CA GLN A 67 8.83 -4.07 6.27
C GLN A 67 9.90 -4.88 6.99
N ASP A 68 10.51 -4.27 8.00
CA ASP A 68 11.19 -5.00 9.07
C ASP A 68 10.16 -5.65 10.02
N ASP A 69 10.63 -6.18 11.15
CA ASP A 69 9.81 -6.84 12.16
C ASP A 69 9.30 -5.89 13.28
N ILE A 70 9.59 -4.58 13.20
CA ILE A 70 9.26 -3.61 14.24
C ILE A 70 7.80 -3.14 14.16
N GLY A 71 7.30 -2.92 12.95
CA GLY A 71 5.95 -2.40 12.70
C GLY A 71 5.82 -0.88 12.88
N GLY A 72 4.59 -0.41 13.10
CA GLY A 72 4.25 1.02 13.19
C GLY A 72 3.45 1.58 12.01
N LEU A 73 3.27 0.79 10.96
CA LEU A 73 2.33 1.09 9.88
C LEU A 73 0.89 0.80 10.30
N GLU A 74 0.00 1.74 10.03
CA GLU A 74 -1.45 1.58 10.14
C GLU A 74 -2.10 1.85 8.78
N VAL A 75 -3.18 1.15 8.49
CA VAL A 75 -3.99 1.33 7.27
C VAL A 75 -5.41 1.72 7.67
N LEU A 76 -6.04 2.58 6.87
CA LEU A 76 -7.42 2.99 7.06
C LEU A 76 -8.33 2.23 6.08
N PRO A 77 -9.05 1.17 6.52
CA PRO A 77 -9.99 0.48 5.65
C PRO A 77 -11.19 1.39 5.37
N VAL A 78 -12.00 0.99 4.38
CA VAL A 78 -13.26 1.67 4.01
C VAL A 78 -14.25 1.81 5.18
N ASN A 79 -14.09 1.02 6.25
CA ASN A 79 -14.89 1.12 7.47
C ASN A 79 -14.48 2.30 8.39
N GLY A 80 -13.45 3.07 8.02
CA GLY A 80 -13.05 4.31 8.69
C GLY A 80 -12.29 4.13 10.01
N LYS A 81 -11.78 2.93 10.31
CA LYS A 81 -11.00 2.69 11.54
C LYS A 81 -9.60 2.18 11.24
N TYR A 82 -8.59 2.94 11.63
CA TYR A 82 -7.19 2.53 11.55
C TYR A 82 -6.95 1.14 12.14
N SER A 83 -6.23 0.33 11.38
CA SER A 83 -5.82 -1.02 11.77
C SER A 83 -4.32 -1.19 11.54
N PRO A 84 -3.59 -1.80 12.49
CA PRO A 84 -2.16 -2.03 12.33
C PRO A 84 -1.90 -3.03 11.19
N ALA A 85 -1.00 -2.67 10.27
CA ALA A 85 -0.53 -3.54 9.20
C ALA A 85 0.73 -4.30 9.66
N ARG A 86 0.52 -5.24 10.60
CA ARG A 86 1.61 -5.99 11.23
C ARG A 86 2.50 -6.69 10.19
N PRO A 87 3.84 -6.59 10.28
CA PRO A 87 4.74 -7.34 9.41
C PRO A 87 4.51 -8.84 9.51
N ILE A 88 4.55 -9.53 8.38
CA ILE A 88 4.46 -11.00 8.29
C ILE A 88 5.71 -11.48 7.56
N ALA A 89 6.51 -12.31 8.22
CA ALA A 89 7.76 -12.82 7.67
C ALA A 89 7.55 -13.53 6.32
N GLY A 90 8.43 -13.23 5.36
CA GLY A 90 8.36 -13.81 4.01
C GLY A 90 7.25 -13.24 3.11
N THR A 91 6.61 -12.13 3.49
CA THR A 91 5.56 -11.48 2.69
C THR A 91 5.94 -10.06 2.29
N VAL A 92 5.27 -9.56 1.25
CA VAL A 92 5.30 -8.15 0.85
C VAL A 92 3.91 -7.55 1.05
N LEU A 93 3.86 -6.32 1.56
CA LEU A 93 2.62 -5.57 1.64
C LEU A 93 2.39 -4.84 0.31
N VAL A 94 1.17 -4.92 -0.20
CA VAL A 94 0.78 -4.31 -1.47
C VAL A 94 -0.30 -3.29 -1.21
N ASN A 95 -0.04 -2.02 -1.56
CA ASN A 95 -1.04 -0.96 -1.55
C ASN A 95 -1.57 -0.72 -2.97
N ILE A 96 -2.85 -0.39 -3.05
CA ILE A 96 -3.47 0.16 -4.25
C ILE A 96 -3.30 1.68 -4.18
N GLY A 97 -2.82 2.29 -5.26
CA GLY A 97 -2.72 3.74 -5.38
C GLY A 97 -3.85 4.37 -6.19
N ASP A 98 -3.88 5.70 -6.19
CA ASP A 98 -4.96 6.51 -6.75
C ASP A 98 -5.17 6.26 -8.25
N LEU A 99 -4.09 6.08 -9.01
CA LEU A 99 -4.19 5.80 -10.44
C LEU A 99 -4.87 4.45 -10.71
N MET A 100 -4.60 3.45 -9.87
CA MET A 100 -5.25 2.15 -9.97
C MET A 100 -6.73 2.22 -9.61
N GLN A 101 -7.08 2.94 -8.54
CA GLN A 101 -8.46 3.19 -8.19
C GLN A 101 -9.21 3.85 -9.37
N ARG A 102 -8.63 4.90 -9.95
CA ARG A 102 -9.22 5.62 -11.08
C ARG A 102 -9.41 4.71 -12.30
N TRP A 103 -8.40 3.89 -12.60
CA TRP A 103 -8.41 3.01 -13.77
C TRP A 103 -9.41 1.86 -13.63
N THR A 104 -9.60 1.36 -12.41
CA THR A 104 -10.58 0.31 -12.12
C THR A 104 -12.00 0.83 -11.92
N ALA A 105 -12.22 2.15 -12.09
CA ALA A 105 -13.47 2.84 -11.82
C ALA A 105 -13.97 2.54 -10.39
N ASP A 106 -13.09 2.75 -9.41
CA ASP A 106 -13.36 2.63 -7.98
C ASP A 106 -13.71 1.21 -7.50
N LYS A 107 -13.42 0.18 -8.30
CA LYS A 107 -13.55 -1.23 -7.85
C LYS A 107 -12.45 -1.62 -6.87
N LEU A 108 -11.24 -1.10 -7.07
CA LEU A 108 -10.16 -1.15 -6.10
C LEU A 108 -10.06 0.24 -5.47
N ILE A 109 -9.97 0.30 -4.15
CA ILE A 109 -9.88 1.57 -3.41
C ILE A 109 -8.44 1.79 -2.98
N SER A 110 -7.95 3.00 -3.22
CA SER A 110 -6.65 3.47 -2.78
C SER A 110 -6.58 3.37 -1.27
N THR A 111 -5.52 2.72 -0.78
CA THR A 111 -5.36 2.40 0.65
C THR A 111 -4.71 3.54 1.40
#